data_AF-A0A2S6H2G2-F1
#
_entry.id   AF-A0A2S6H2G2-F1
#
_cell.length_a   1.000
_cell.length_b   1.000
_cell.length_c   1.000
_cell.angle_alpha   90.00
_cell.angle_beta   90.00
_cell.angle_gamma   90.00
#
_symmetry.space_group_name_H-M   'P 1'
#
loop_
_entity.id
_entity.type
_entity.pdbx_description
1 polymer ?
#
loop_
_entity_poly.entity_id
_entity_poly.type
_entity_poly.pdbx_seq_one_letter_code
_entity_poly.pdbx_strand_id
1 'polypeptide(L)'
;MPRKIRELIQDLKNAGFYEISGGGKALSRKAYCASFGTGETMKKSDLYHKWVEWSEEDQIYIGKCPDLITGIHGDDPVKLYSELCEVVEDVISHFETEGRTLPSPHIRPMRDVA
;
A
#
# COMPACT_ATOMS: atom_id res chain seq x y z
N MET A 1 29.44 -15.80 -16.93
CA MET A 1 30.59 -15.32 -16.13
C MET A 1 30.09 -14.97 -14.74
N PRO A 2 30.70 -15.46 -13.65
CA PRO A 2 30.26 -15.13 -12.31
C PRO A 2 30.55 -13.65 -12.01
N ARG A 3 29.51 -12.87 -11.73
CA ARG A 3 29.67 -11.48 -11.28
C ARG A 3 30.36 -11.48 -9.93
N LYS A 4 31.35 -10.60 -9.76
CA LYS A 4 32.00 -10.43 -8.46
C LYS A 4 30.96 -9.84 -7.50
N ILE A 5 30.86 -10.38 -6.29
CA ILE A 5 29.90 -9.95 -5.26
C ILE A 5 29.89 -8.42 -5.06
N ARG A 6 31.05 -7.76 -5.22
CA ARG A 6 31.20 -6.31 -5.16
C ARG A 6 30.36 -5.54 -6.19
N GLU A 7 30.19 -6.08 -7.39
CA GLU A 7 29.42 -5.43 -8.47
C GLU A 7 27.92 -5.51 -8.17
N LEU A 8 27.46 -6.66 -7.66
CA LEU A 8 26.09 -6.84 -7.20
C LEU A 8 25.74 -5.90 -6.04
N ILE A 9 26.66 -5.71 -5.09
CA ILE A 9 26.45 -4.78 -3.97
C ILE A 9 26.38 -3.33 -4.48
N GLN A 10 27.20 -2.97 -5.46
CA GLN A 10 27.17 -1.62 -6.02
C GLN A 10 25.88 -1.35 -6.82
N ASP A 11 25.42 -2.31 -7.60
CA ASP A 11 24.15 -2.22 -8.33
C ASP A 11 22.96 -2.06 -7.36
N LEU A 12 22.97 -2.82 -6.25
CA LEU A 12 21.96 -2.70 -5.20
C LEU A 12 21.98 -1.32 -4.54
N LYS A 13 23.17 -0.78 -4.24
CA LYS A 13 23.30 0.58 -3.68
C LYS A 13 22.82 1.66 -4.64
N ASN A 14 23.14 1.53 -5.93
CA ASN A 14 22.68 2.46 -6.97
C ASN A 14 21.15 2.40 -7.15
N ALA A 15 20.54 1.24 -6.89
CA ALA A 15 19.09 1.06 -6.85
C ALA A 15 18.44 1.48 -5.52
N GLY A 16 19.21 2.12 -4.61
CA GLY A 16 18.71 2.66 -3.34
C GLY A 16 18.72 1.69 -2.16
N PHE A 17 19.21 0.47 -2.31
CA PHE A 17 19.27 -0.49 -1.21
C PHE A 17 20.50 -0.21 -0.34
N TYR A 18 20.31 -0.04 0.97
CA TYR A 18 21.41 0.14 1.94
C TYR A 18 21.57 -1.09 2.85
N GLU A 19 22.81 -1.33 3.31
CA GLU A 19 23.09 -2.40 4.27
C GLU A 19 22.78 -1.92 5.69
N ILE A 20 21.99 -2.68 6.43
CA ILE A 20 21.73 -2.45 7.85
C ILE A 20 22.79 -3.24 8.61
N SER A 21 23.56 -2.57 9.48
CA SER A 21 24.50 -3.24 10.39
C SER A 21 23.74 -3.96 11.51
N GLY A 22 23.03 -5.03 11.16
CA GLY A 22 22.41 -5.94 12.11
C GLY A 22 23.47 -6.91 12.62
N GLY A 23 23.98 -6.66 13.83
CA GLY A 23 24.82 -7.61 14.55
C GLY A 23 24.02 -8.85 14.94
N GLY A 24 23.94 -9.83 14.04
CA GLY A 24 23.24 -11.09 14.27
C GLY A 24 23.76 -12.15 13.32
N LYS A 25 24.36 -13.21 13.86
CA LYS A 25 24.97 -14.28 13.07
C LYS A 25 23.91 -14.98 12.22
N ALA A 26 24.17 -15.02 10.91
CA ALA A 26 23.63 -15.97 9.94
C ALA A 26 22.11 -16.10 9.85
N LEU A 27 21.41 -15.14 9.25
CA LEU A 27 20.11 -15.39 8.63
C LEU A 27 19.88 -14.42 7.47
N SER A 28 19.63 -14.98 6.28
CA SER A 28 19.08 -14.38 5.05
C SER A 28 19.42 -12.90 4.78
N ARG A 29 20.31 -12.66 3.81
CA ARG A 29 20.59 -11.32 3.26
C ARG A 29 19.32 -10.75 2.63
N LYS A 30 18.59 -9.95 3.40
CA LYS A 30 17.32 -9.34 3.00
C LYS A 30 17.62 -7.93 2.50
N ALA A 31 17.64 -7.76 1.17
CA ALA A 31 17.71 -6.45 0.54
C ALA A 31 16.31 -5.83 0.56
N TYR A 32 16.17 -4.65 1.19
CA TYR A 32 14.92 -3.90 1.24
C TYR A 32 14.97 -2.69 0.30
N CYS A 33 13.95 -2.56 -0.56
CA CYS A 33 13.85 -1.49 -1.55
C CYS A 33 13.65 -0.14 -0.86
N ALA A 34 14.35 0.91 -1.32
CA ALA A 34 14.26 2.27 -0.75
C ALA A 34 12.84 2.86 -0.75
N SER A 35 11.95 2.35 -1.60
CA SER A 35 10.54 2.75 -1.66
C SER A 35 9.68 2.15 -0.54
N PHE A 36 10.19 1.17 0.21
CA PHE A 36 9.55 0.68 1.42
C PHE A 36 10.17 1.40 2.61
N GLY A 37 9.57 2.54 2.93
CA GLY A 37 9.92 3.37 4.07
C GLY A 37 10.07 2.55 5.36
N THR A 38 11.11 2.87 6.10
CA THR A 38 11.37 2.40 7.45
C THR A 38 10.18 2.72 8.34
N GLY A 39 9.42 1.70 8.78
CA GLY A 39 8.46 1.79 9.88
C GLY A 39 7.64 3.08 9.92
N GLU A 40 6.81 3.31 8.91
CA GLU A 40 5.83 4.41 8.95
C GLU A 40 4.89 4.20 10.15
N THR A 41 4.73 5.24 10.95
CA THR A 41 3.53 5.43 11.78
C THR A 41 2.30 5.18 10.89
N MET A 42 1.32 4.37 11.35
CA MET A 42 0.12 4.03 10.57
C MET A 42 -0.40 5.23 9.78
N LYS A 43 -0.53 5.08 8.46
CA LYS A 43 -1.10 6.12 7.62
C LYS A 43 -2.57 6.29 7.99
N LYS A 44 -3.12 7.50 7.84
CA LYS A 44 -4.56 7.72 8.05
C LYS A 44 -5.42 6.87 7.09
N SER A 45 -4.91 6.64 5.88
CA SER A 45 -5.54 5.75 4.89
C SER A 45 -5.64 4.29 5.36
N ASP A 46 -4.78 3.85 6.28
CA ASP A 46 -4.81 2.49 6.85
C ASP A 46 -6.02 2.27 7.78
N LEU A 47 -6.64 3.35 8.26
CA LEU A 47 -7.84 3.29 9.09
C LEU A 47 -9.10 2.91 8.29
N TYR A 48 -9.07 3.10 6.97
CA TYR A 48 -10.21 2.89 6.09
C TYR A 48 -10.11 1.57 5.36
N HIS A 49 -11.18 0.78 5.45
CA HIS A 49 -11.26 -0.51 4.79
C HIS A 49 -11.41 -0.35 3.28
N LYS A 50 -10.55 -1.05 2.54
CA LYS A 50 -10.48 -1.03 1.07
C LYS A 50 -10.57 -2.45 0.55
N TRP A 51 -11.41 -2.70 -0.43
CA TRP A 51 -11.50 -3.99 -1.13
C TRP A 51 -11.86 -3.80 -2.60
N VAL A 52 -11.67 -4.85 -3.39
CA VAL A 52 -12.13 -4.94 -4.77
C VAL A 52 -13.11 -6.10 -4.87
N GLU A 53 -14.21 -5.89 -5.58
CA GLU A 53 -15.22 -6.91 -5.88
C GLU A 53 -15.56 -6.91 -7.37
N TRP A 54 -16.08 -8.02 -7.87
CA TRP A 54 -16.60 -8.13 -9.23
C TRP A 54 -18.08 -7.74 -9.28
N SER A 55 -18.47 -6.88 -10.22
CA SER A 55 -19.87 -6.58 -10.53
C SER A 55 -20.34 -7.45 -11.69
N GLU A 56 -21.29 -8.34 -11.42
CA GLU A 56 -21.91 -9.15 -12.49
C GLU A 56 -22.81 -8.31 -13.41
N GLU A 57 -23.41 -7.23 -12.90
CA GLU A 57 -24.29 -6.35 -13.68
C GLU A 57 -23.50 -5.56 -14.72
N ASP A 58 -22.36 -5.02 -14.31
CA ASP A 58 -21.53 -4.14 -15.14
C ASP A 58 -20.39 -4.90 -15.84
N GLN A 59 -20.15 -6.16 -15.48
CA GLN A 59 -19.03 -6.98 -15.94
C GLN A 59 -17.67 -6.27 -15.76
N ILE A 60 -17.47 -5.65 -14.58
CA ILE A 60 -16.27 -4.87 -14.25
C ILE A 60 -15.89 -5.03 -12.77
N TYR A 61 -14.61 -4.83 -12.43
CA TYR A 61 -14.21 -4.75 -11.03
C TYR A 61 -14.52 -3.38 -10.43
N ILE A 62 -14.94 -3.38 -9.17
CA ILE A 62 -15.26 -2.20 -8.37
C ILE A 62 -14.37 -2.18 -7.13
N GLY A 63 -13.52 -1.17 -7.02
CA GLY A 63 -12.76 -0.85 -5.82
C GLY A 63 -13.61 0.01 -4.88
N LYS A 64 -13.73 -0.38 -3.61
CA LYS A 64 -14.61 0.26 -2.63
C LYS A 64 -13.85 0.76 -1.41
N CYS A 65 -14.24 1.94 -0.93
CA CYS A 65 -13.84 2.52 0.35
C CYS A 65 -14.98 3.41 0.90
N PRO A 66 -16.10 2.81 1.33
CA PRO A 66 -17.38 3.52 1.50
C PRO A 66 -17.37 4.65 2.51
N ASP A 67 -16.45 4.59 3.48
CA ASP A 67 -16.30 5.63 4.50
C ASP A 67 -15.71 6.94 3.94
N LEU A 68 -15.10 6.92 2.75
CA LEU A 68 -14.50 8.10 2.10
C LEU A 68 -15.00 8.34 0.67
N ILE A 69 -15.20 7.29 -0.11
CA ILE A 69 -15.59 7.36 -1.53
C ILE A 69 -16.57 6.25 -1.88
N THR A 70 -17.39 6.47 -2.91
CA THR A 70 -18.35 5.47 -3.39
C THR A 70 -17.67 4.27 -4.05
N GLY A 71 -16.54 4.50 -4.72
CA GLY A 71 -15.72 3.47 -5.37
C GLY A 71 -15.21 3.90 -6.74
N ILE A 72 -14.28 3.12 -7.30
CA ILE A 72 -13.69 3.30 -8.64
C ILE A 72 -13.80 1.99 -9.42
N HIS A 73 -13.83 2.07 -10.75
CA HIS A 73 -13.95 0.91 -11.64
C HIS A 73 -12.64 0.60 -12.35
N GLY A 74 -12.42 -0.67 -12.67
CA GLY A 74 -11.27 -1.09 -13.49
C GLY A 74 -11.39 -2.51 -14.01
N ASP A 75 -10.57 -2.83 -15.00
CA ASP A 75 -10.58 -4.14 -15.66
C ASP A 75 -9.60 -5.14 -15.02
N ASP A 76 -8.59 -4.64 -14.29
CA ASP A 76 -7.60 -5.44 -13.59
C ASP A 76 -7.70 -5.21 -12.07
N PRO A 77 -7.94 -6.26 -11.26
CA PRO A 77 -8.21 -6.09 -9.83
C PRO A 77 -6.98 -5.64 -9.04
N VAL A 78 -5.76 -5.95 -9.51
CA VAL A 78 -4.51 -5.59 -8.82
C VAL A 78 -4.19 -4.12 -9.05
N LYS A 79 -4.25 -3.68 -10.32
CA LYS A 79 -4.09 -2.28 -10.72
C LYS A 79 -5.16 -1.42 -10.07
N LEU A 80 -6.42 -1.87 -10.09
CA LEU A 80 -7.53 -1.17 -9.46
C LEU A 80 -7.33 -0.97 -7.96
N TYR A 81 -6.80 -1.96 -7.25
CA TYR A 81 -6.51 -1.81 -5.81
C TYR A 81 -5.39 -0.78 -5.55
N SER A 82 -4.37 -0.74 -6.42
CA SER A 82 -3.32 0.28 -6.35
C SER A 82 -3.88 1.68 -6.55
N GLU A 83 -4.68 1.87 -7.61
CA GLU A 83 -5.34 3.14 -7.92
C GLU A 83 -6.31 3.55 -6.80
N LEU A 84 -7.02 2.59 -6.19
CA LEU A 84 -7.90 2.84 -5.05
C LEU A 84 -7.13 3.39 -3.84
N CYS A 85 -5.92 2.87 -3.57
CA CYS A 85 -5.07 3.39 -2.49
C CYS A 85 -4.66 4.85 -2.74
N GLU A 86 -4.26 5.17 -3.97
CA GLU A 86 -3.87 6.53 -4.37
C GLU A 86 -5.03 7.52 -4.24
N VAL A 87 -6.22 7.17 -4.76
CA VAL A 87 -7.42 8.00 -4.65
C VAL A 87 -7.81 8.26 -3.20
N VAL A 88 -7.69 7.25 -2.32
CA VAL A 88 -7.98 7.41 -0.90
C VAL A 88 -6.98 8.37 -0.23
N GLU A 89 -5.69 8.29 -0.57
CA GLU A 89 -4.69 9.24 -0.07
C GLU A 89 -4.99 10.67 -0.55
N ASP A 90 -5.36 10.85 -1.81
CA ASP A 90 -5.74 12.16 -2.37
C ASP A 90 -6.97 12.77 -1.68
N VAL A 91 -7.99 11.97 -1.42
CA VAL A 91 -9.19 12.42 -0.70
C VAL A 91 -8.83 12.85 0.72
N ILE A 92 -8.00 12.08 1.43
CA ILE A 92 -7.56 12.45 2.78
C ILE A 92 -6.77 13.77 2.75
N SER A 93 -5.83 13.91 1.80
CA SER A 93 -5.05 15.14 1.61
C SER A 93 -5.94 16.35 1.33
N HIS A 94 -6.99 16.17 0.54
CA HIS A 94 -7.97 17.22 0.26
C HIS A 94 -8.72 17.67 1.53
N PHE A 95 -9.21 16.73 2.35
CA PHE A 95 -9.86 17.06 3.63
C PHE A 95 -8.93 17.84 4.57
N GLU A 96 -7.66 17.44 4.65
CA GLU A 96 -6.66 18.10 5.49
C GLU A 96 -6.35 19.51 4.99
N THR A 97 -6.19 19.67 3.67
CA THR A 97 -5.93 20.98 3.04
C THR A 97 -7.10 21.94 3.27
N GLU A 98 -8.33 21.44 3.27
CA GLU A 98 -9.52 22.24 3.57
C GLU A 98 -9.78 22.42 5.08
N GLY A 99 -8.95 21.84 5.95
CA GLY A 99 -9.14 21.90 7.40
C GLY A 99 -10.40 21.20 7.90
N ARG A 100 -10.95 20.25 7.12
CA ARG A 100 -12.13 19.47 7.50
C ARG A 100 -11.73 18.27 8.34
N THR A 101 -12.64 17.84 9.22
CA THR A 101 -12.48 16.59 9.95
C THR A 101 -12.75 15.41 9.03
N LEU A 102 -11.87 14.41 9.07
CA LEU A 102 -12.07 13.16 8.35
C LEU A 102 -13.27 12.38 8.94
N PRO A 103 -14.04 11.67 8.10
CA PRO A 103 -15.12 10.81 8.57
C PRO A 103 -14.58 9.66 9.41
N SER A 104 -15.36 9.23 10.42
CA SER A 104 -15.00 8.08 11.24
C SER A 104 -15.11 6.79 10.41
N PRO A 105 -14.15 5.86 10.49
CA PRO A 105 -14.27 4.57 9.84
C PRO A 105 -15.35 3.72 10.54
N HIS A 106 -16.36 3.29 9.77
CA HIS A 106 -17.47 2.50 10.30
C HIS A 106 -17.42 1.03 9.85
N ILE A 107 -16.75 0.76 8.73
CA ILE A 107 -16.68 -0.60 8.19
C ILE A 107 -15.64 -1.40 8.96
N ARG A 108 -16.12 -2.38 9.72
CA ARG A 108 -15.28 -3.35 10.41
C ARG A 108 -15.15 -4.60 9.52
N PRO A 109 -13.94 -4.96 9.08
CA PRO A 109 -13.74 -6.09 8.16
C PRO A 109 -14.11 -7.46 8.76
N MET A 110 -14.24 -7.56 10.09
CA MET A 110 -14.78 -8.75 10.75
C MET A 110 -16.23 -8.53 11.16
N ARG A 111 -17.11 -9.39 10.65
CA ARG A 111 -18.39 -9.71 11.27
C ARG A 111 -18.07 -10.63 12.46
N ASP A 112 -18.67 -10.40 13.62
CA ASP A 112 -18.57 -11.37 14.73
C ASP A 112 -18.97 -12.76 14.19
N VAL A 113 -18.10 -13.75 14.36
CA VAL A 113 -18.39 -15.13 13.99
C VAL A 113 -19.39 -15.65 15.02
N ALA A 114 -20.59 -16.01 14.56
CA ALA A 114 -21.67 -16.56 15.37
C ALA A 114 -21.32 -17.96 15.91
#